data_AF-A0A955J1T2-F1
#
_entry.id   AF-A0A955J1T2-F1
#
_cell.length_a   1.000
_cell.length_b   1.000
_cell.length_c   1.000
_cell.angle_alpha   90.00
_cell.angle_beta   90.00
_cell.angle_gamma   90.00
#
_symmetry.space_group_name_H-M   'P 1'
#
loop_
_entity.id
_entity.type
_entity.pdbx_description
1 polymer ?
#
loop_
_entity_poly.entity_id
_entity_poly.type
_entity_poly.pdbx_seq_one_letter_code
_entity_poly.pdbx_strand_id
1 'polypeptide(L)'
;MKEALDKVKDVVDNFDKDDLPLRNKTKNLDPKQRKVAKSIFGFVIVLLLGALGLEMSGNDYDLGKLMNGESLQESKVQRAEDGTILIGKCSPDKYNCANFEYQEDAQEVYEDCGGTIDGKDDIHELDGDNDGLVCEHLPSRN
;
A
#
# COMPACT_ATOMS: atom_id res chain seq x y z
N MET A 1 -4.14 11.66 -5.30
CA MET A 1 -3.09 12.48 -4.66
C MET A 1 -3.53 13.94 -4.42
N LYS A 2 -4.08 14.65 -5.41
CA LYS A 2 -4.56 16.04 -5.27
C LYS A 2 -5.65 16.21 -4.20
N GLU A 3 -6.62 15.30 -4.17
CA GLU A 3 -7.70 15.28 -3.16
C GLU A 3 -7.19 15.08 -1.72
N ALA A 4 -6.18 14.23 -1.53
CA ALA A 4 -5.55 14.03 -0.23
C ALA A 4 -4.78 15.27 0.22
N LEU A 5 -4.10 15.93 -0.71
CA LEU A 5 -3.37 17.17 -0.45
C LEU A 5 -4.32 18.31 -0.05
N ASP A 6 -5.48 18.41 -0.69
CA ASP A 6 -6.50 19.41 -0.38
C ASP A 6 -7.11 19.15 1.00
N LYS A 7 -7.37 17.88 1.38
CA LYS A 7 -7.82 17.53 2.74
C LYS A 7 -6.77 17.85 3.80
N VAL A 8 -5.49 17.57 3.54
CA VAL A 8 -4.39 17.94 4.44
C VAL A 8 -4.28 19.45 4.58
N LYS A 9 -4.43 20.19 3.48
CA LYS A 9 -4.39 21.65 3.49
C LYS A 9 -5.55 22.24 4.29
N ASP A 10 -6.75 21.71 4.11
CA ASP A 10 -7.93 22.12 4.88
C ASP A 10 -7.76 21.81 6.38
N VAL A 11 -7.19 20.66 6.74
CA VAL A 11 -6.85 20.35 8.14
C VAL A 11 -5.80 21.31 8.69
N VAL A 12 -4.75 21.63 7.93
CA VAL A 12 -3.68 22.56 8.37
C VAL A 12 -4.19 23.99 8.52
N ASP A 13 -5.03 24.45 7.58
CA ASP A 13 -5.58 25.80 7.56
C ASP A 13 -6.64 26.00 8.66
N ASN A 14 -7.40 24.94 8.99
CA ASN A 14 -8.39 24.94 10.07
C ASN A 14 -7.81 24.50 11.44
N PHE A 15 -6.54 24.11 11.52
CA PHE A 15 -5.90 23.75 12.78
C PHE A 15 -5.62 25.01 13.59
N ASP A 16 -6.55 25.36 14.48
CA ASP A 16 -6.38 26.48 15.39
C ASP A 16 -5.27 26.16 16.40
N LYS A 17 -4.21 26.96 16.35
CA LYS A 17 -3.06 26.82 17.25
C LYS A 17 -3.45 27.11 18.70
N ASP A 18 -4.63 27.69 18.95
CA ASP A 18 -5.18 27.94 20.29
C ASP A 18 -5.82 26.70 20.94
N ASP A 19 -6.21 25.69 20.15
CA ASP A 19 -6.70 24.39 20.65
C ASP A 19 -5.59 23.47 21.18
N LEU A 20 -4.32 23.84 20.97
CA LEU A 20 -3.20 23.11 21.55
C LEU A 20 -3.26 23.20 23.09
N PRO A 21 -3.44 22.07 23.81
CA PRO A 21 -3.65 22.06 25.26
C PRO A 21 -2.46 22.62 26.07
N LEU A 22 -1.31 22.82 25.43
CA LEU A 22 -0.08 23.34 26.02
C LEU A 22 0.13 24.85 25.83
N ARG A 23 -0.61 25.54 24.96
CA ARG A 23 -0.38 26.97 24.68
C ARG A 23 -0.68 27.85 25.89
N ASN A 24 -1.65 27.43 26.72
CA ASN A 24 -2.09 28.18 27.90
C ASN A 24 -1.23 27.86 29.13
N LYS A 25 -0.81 26.59 29.25
CA LYS A 25 0.01 26.10 30.37
C LYS A 25 1.47 26.55 30.31
N THR A 26 2.00 26.82 29.12
CA THR A 26 3.41 27.24 28.95
C THR A 26 3.68 28.72 29.23
N LYS A 27 2.64 29.53 29.49
CA LYS A 27 2.75 30.98 29.77
C LYS A 27 3.48 31.27 31.09
N ASN A 28 3.37 30.36 32.07
CA ASN A 28 3.99 30.46 33.40
C ASN A 28 5.18 29.50 33.59
N LEU A 29 5.63 28.83 32.52
CA LEU A 29 6.75 27.88 32.56
C LEU A 29 8.07 28.60 32.34
N ASP A 30 9.12 28.16 33.03
CA ASP A 30 10.48 28.65 32.84
C ASP A 30 10.85 28.68 31.34
N PRO A 31 11.51 29.74 30.82
CA PRO A 31 11.83 29.88 29.41
C PRO A 31 12.57 28.67 28.82
N LYS A 32 13.38 27.96 29.64
CA LYS A 32 14.05 26.72 29.25
C LYS A 32 13.04 25.57 29.08
N GLN A 33 12.14 25.40 30.04
CA GLN A 33 11.08 24.37 30.01
C GLN A 33 10.09 24.59 28.87
N ARG A 34 9.73 25.86 28.59
CA ARG A 34 8.87 26.22 27.45
C ARG A 34 9.50 25.85 26.11
N LYS A 35 10.81 26.02 25.96
CA LYS A 35 11.54 25.64 24.73
C LYS A 35 11.52 24.12 24.54
N VAL A 36 11.78 23.38 25.62
CA VAL A 36 11.71 21.91 25.63
C VAL A 36 10.31 21.42 25.27
N ALA A 37 9.27 21.96 25.92
CA ALA A 37 7.87 21.58 25.66
C ALA A 37 7.45 21.83 24.21
N LYS A 38 7.82 22.98 23.62
CA LYS A 38 7.57 23.28 22.20
C LYS A 38 8.31 22.32 21.27
N SER A 39 9.55 21.97 21.60
CA SER A 39 10.35 21.05 20.80
C SER A 39 9.79 19.63 20.81
N ILE A 40 9.38 19.14 21.97
CA ILE A 40 8.74 17.81 22.11
C ILE A 40 7.43 17.78 21.34
N PHE A 41 6.58 18.79 21.53
CA PHE A 41 5.27 18.81 20.87
C PHE A 41 5.41 18.94 19.34
N GLY A 42 6.37 19.74 18.88
CA GLY A 42 6.71 19.81 17.45
C GLY A 42 7.17 18.47 16.90
N PHE A 43 8.03 17.74 17.63
CA PHE A 43 8.48 16.42 17.23
C PHE A 43 7.33 15.40 17.16
N VAL A 44 6.45 15.39 18.17
CA VAL A 44 5.26 14.51 18.21
C VAL A 44 4.33 14.80 17.03
N ILE A 45 4.07 16.08 16.73
CA ILE A 45 3.25 16.46 15.56
C ILE A 45 3.87 15.94 14.27
N VAL A 46 5.19 16.11 14.07
CA VAL A 46 5.86 15.62 12.85
C VAL A 46 5.75 14.11 12.73
N LEU A 47 5.89 13.38 13.83
CA LEU A 47 5.78 11.92 13.85
C LEU A 47 4.35 11.46 13.52
N LEU A 48 3.33 12.10 14.13
CA LEU A 48 1.92 11.81 13.84
C LEU A 48 1.53 12.15 12.40
N LEU A 49 2.00 13.29 11.86
CA LEU A 49 1.75 13.67 10.47
C LEU A 49 2.45 12.71 9.49
N GLY A 50 3.65 12.24 9.82
CA GLY A 50 4.33 11.20 9.05
C GLY A 50 3.51 9.90 9.01
N ALA A 51 2.99 9.46 10.17
CA ALA A 51 2.14 8.28 10.26
C ALA A 51 0.82 8.43 9.47
N LEU A 52 0.15 9.57 9.60
CA LEU A 52 -1.08 9.87 8.86
C LEU A 52 -0.82 9.94 7.34
N GLY A 53 0.31 10.52 6.91
CA GLY A 53 0.69 10.58 5.51
C GLY A 53 0.92 9.20 4.88
N LEU A 54 1.49 8.27 5.65
CA LEU A 54 1.64 6.88 5.24
C LEU A 54 0.26 6.20 5.11
N GLU A 55 -0.63 6.39 6.09
CA GLU A 55 -2.00 5.84 6.08
C GLU A 55 -2.83 6.34 4.88
N MET A 56 -2.84 7.65 4.62
CA MET A 56 -3.58 8.24 3.49
C MET A 56 -3.02 7.85 2.11
N SER A 57 -1.76 7.40 2.03
CA SER A 57 -1.14 7.06 0.76
C SER A 57 -1.64 5.72 0.19
N GLY A 58 -2.30 4.89 1.00
CA GLY A 58 -2.80 3.57 0.58
C GLY A 58 -1.70 2.62 0.08
N ASN A 59 -0.43 2.96 0.31
CA ASN A 59 0.71 2.18 -0.13
C ASN A 59 1.31 1.50 1.11
N ASP A 60 1.20 0.18 1.15
CA ASP A 60 1.93 -0.65 2.11
C ASP A 60 3.35 -0.82 1.57
N TYR A 61 4.38 -0.51 2.36
CA TYR A 61 5.78 -0.58 1.94
C TYR A 61 6.51 -1.62 2.79
N ASP A 62 7.16 -2.58 2.13
CA ASP A 62 8.00 -3.58 2.77
C ASP A 62 9.27 -2.91 3.32
N LEU A 63 9.30 -2.75 4.64
CA LEU A 63 10.41 -2.14 5.37
C LEU A 63 11.71 -2.94 5.23
N GLY A 64 11.63 -4.26 5.01
CA GLY A 64 12.81 -5.11 4.80
C GLY A 64 13.51 -4.79 3.48
N LYS A 65 12.74 -4.62 2.41
CA LYS A 65 13.24 -4.21 1.09
C LYS A 65 13.89 -2.83 1.11
N LEU A 66 13.26 -1.87 1.79
CA LEU A 66 13.82 -0.54 1.97
C LEU A 66 15.15 -0.57 2.75
N MET A 67 15.23 -1.39 3.79
CA MET A 67 16.47 -1.55 4.57
C MET A 67 17.59 -2.23 3.77
N ASN A 68 17.24 -3.04 2.78
CA ASN A 68 18.18 -3.67 1.86
C ASN A 68 18.62 -2.74 0.71
N GLY A 69 18.09 -1.51 0.64
CA GLY A 69 18.47 -0.51 -0.35
C GLY A 69 17.67 -0.54 -1.66
N GLU A 70 16.54 -1.26 -1.69
CA GLU A 70 15.64 -1.26 -2.85
C GLU A 70 14.92 0.08 -3.01
N SER A 71 14.40 0.32 -4.23
CA SER A 71 13.69 1.55 -4.54
C SER A 71 12.31 1.64 -3.87
N LEU A 72 11.77 2.86 -3.77
CA LEU A 72 10.41 3.09 -3.25
C LEU A 72 9.34 2.36 -4.09
N GLN A 73 9.59 2.13 -5.39
CA GLN A 73 8.66 1.40 -6.25
C GLN A 73 8.69 -0.11 -5.97
N GLU A 74 9.87 -0.69 -5.73
CA GLU A 74 10.04 -2.14 -5.49
C GLU A 74 9.61 -2.59 -4.08
N SER A 75 9.68 -1.67 -3.13
CA SER A 75 9.19 -1.88 -1.77
C SER A 75 7.69 -1.72 -1.64
N LYS A 76 6.98 -1.19 -2.64
CA LYS A 76 5.51 -1.12 -2.60
C LYS A 76 4.91 -2.52 -2.69
N VAL A 77 4.15 -2.90 -1.67
CA VAL A 77 3.40 -4.15 -1.59
C VAL A 77 2.07 -3.94 -2.31
N GLN A 78 1.79 -4.79 -3.31
CA GLN A 78 0.50 -4.79 -4.01
C GLN A 78 -0.52 -5.61 -3.22
N ARG A 79 -1.73 -5.09 -3.10
CA ARG A 79 -2.83 -5.69 -2.34
C ARG A 79 -4.03 -5.84 -3.27
N ALA A 80 -4.60 -7.03 -3.36
CA ALA A 80 -5.83 -7.29 -4.09
C ALA A 80 -7.03 -6.62 -3.37
N GLU A 81 -8.17 -6.47 -4.06
CA GLU A 81 -9.36 -5.79 -3.51
C GLU A 81 -9.90 -6.45 -2.23
N ASP A 82 -9.62 -7.74 -2.04
CA ASP A 82 -9.97 -8.54 -0.87
C ASP A 82 -9.01 -8.37 0.33
N GLY A 83 -7.90 -7.66 0.15
CA GLY A 83 -6.87 -7.46 1.17
C GLY A 83 -5.70 -8.44 1.12
N THR A 84 -5.66 -9.35 0.15
CA THR A 84 -4.59 -10.33 -0.03
C THR A 84 -3.31 -9.67 -0.53
N ILE A 85 -2.17 -10.01 0.09
CA ILE A 85 -0.86 -9.49 -0.32
C ILE A 85 -0.37 -10.29 -1.53
N LEU A 86 -0.15 -9.60 -2.65
CA LEU A 86 0.33 -10.20 -3.91
C LEU A 86 1.85 -10.38 -3.85
N ILE A 87 2.30 -11.57 -3.43
CA ILE A 87 3.72 -11.91 -3.30
C ILE A 87 4.29 -12.30 -4.66
N GLY A 88 4.91 -11.36 -5.41
CA GLY A 88 5.92 -11.56 -6.46
C GLY A 88 5.61 -12.42 -7.71
N LYS A 89 4.93 -13.57 -7.58
CA LYS A 89 4.33 -14.35 -8.67
C LYS A 89 3.18 -13.58 -9.31
N CYS A 90 2.33 -12.96 -8.50
CA CYS A 90 1.10 -12.26 -8.92
C CYS A 90 1.35 -10.80 -9.30
N SER A 91 2.48 -10.52 -9.94
CA SER A 91 2.70 -9.20 -10.54
C SER A 91 2.01 -9.14 -11.90
N PRO A 92 1.30 -8.06 -12.25
CA PRO A 92 0.59 -7.94 -13.52
C PRO A 92 1.47 -8.29 -14.72
N ASP A 93 0.89 -8.99 -15.70
CA ASP A 93 1.51 -9.33 -17.00
C ASP A 93 2.83 -10.11 -16.92
N LYS A 94 3.14 -10.72 -15.77
CA LYS A 94 4.39 -11.48 -15.60
C LYS A 94 4.38 -12.81 -16.34
N TYR A 95 3.21 -13.43 -16.46
CA TYR A 95 3.02 -14.71 -17.11
C TYR A 95 1.92 -14.60 -18.16
N ASN A 96 2.03 -15.41 -19.21
CA ASN A 96 0.99 -15.69 -20.19
C ASN A 96 0.98 -17.20 -20.47
N CYS A 97 0.03 -17.69 -21.26
CA CYS A 97 -0.08 -19.12 -21.56
C CYS A 97 1.18 -19.74 -22.20
N ALA A 98 2.02 -18.96 -22.89
CA ALA A 98 3.25 -19.47 -23.47
C ALA A 98 4.36 -19.73 -22.44
N ASN A 99 4.18 -19.29 -21.19
CA ASN A 99 5.09 -19.59 -20.09
C ASN A 99 4.90 -20.99 -19.50
N PHE A 100 3.82 -21.68 -19.84
CA PHE A 100 3.46 -22.96 -19.23
C PHE A 100 3.49 -24.08 -20.26
N GLU A 101 3.95 -25.26 -19.82
CA GLU A 101 3.96 -26.46 -20.64
C GLU A 101 2.62 -27.22 -20.54
N TYR A 102 1.93 -27.09 -19.40
CA TYR A 102 0.68 -27.79 -19.10
C TYR A 102 -0.38 -26.83 -18.57
N GLN A 103 -1.65 -27.14 -18.85
CA GLN A 103 -2.80 -26.35 -18.41
C GLN A 103 -2.88 -26.26 -16.89
N GLU A 104 -2.57 -27.34 -16.18
CA GLU A 104 -2.64 -27.41 -14.73
C GLU A 104 -1.63 -26.48 -14.03
N ASP A 105 -0.45 -26.27 -14.64
CA ASP A 105 0.56 -25.34 -14.10
C ASP A 105 0.09 -23.88 -14.23
N ALA A 106 -0.60 -23.56 -15.33
CA ALA A 106 -1.19 -22.24 -15.53
C ALA A 106 -2.35 -22.02 -14.55
N GLN A 107 -3.19 -23.05 -14.34
CA GLN A 107 -4.31 -23.02 -13.39
C GLN A 107 -3.82 -22.83 -11.95
N GLU A 108 -2.73 -23.49 -11.56
CA GLU A 108 -2.14 -23.29 -10.23
C GLU A 108 -1.71 -21.84 -10.01
N VAL A 109 -1.08 -21.19 -11.00
CA VAL A 109 -0.70 -19.77 -10.91
C VAL A 109 -1.92 -18.86 -10.85
N TYR A 110 -2.96 -19.17 -11.62
CA TYR A 110 -4.22 -18.44 -11.60
C TYR A 110 -4.87 -18.47 -10.21
N GLU A 111 -4.98 -19.65 -9.61
CA GLU A 111 -5.55 -19.85 -8.28
C GLU A 111 -4.66 -19.26 -7.17
N ASP A 112 -3.33 -19.43 -7.25
CA ASP A 112 -2.35 -18.82 -6.32
C ASP A 112 -2.48 -17.29 -6.28
N CYS A 113 -2.90 -16.69 -7.40
CA CYS A 113 -3.04 -15.25 -7.56
C CYS A 113 -4.46 -14.73 -7.31
N GLY A 114 -5.39 -15.59 -6.89
CA GLY A 114 -6.74 -15.21 -6.52
C GLY A 114 -7.74 -15.17 -7.69
N GLY A 115 -7.42 -15.79 -8.82
CA GLY A 115 -8.29 -15.85 -9.99
C GLY A 115 -9.69 -16.37 -9.67
N THR A 116 -10.71 -15.76 -10.28
CA THR A 116 -12.13 -16.05 -10.05
C THR A 116 -12.80 -16.60 -11.31
N ILE A 117 -13.97 -17.21 -11.17
CA ILE A 117 -14.74 -17.77 -12.30
C ILE A 117 -15.31 -16.68 -13.24
N ASP A 118 -15.11 -15.40 -12.92
CA ASP A 118 -15.53 -14.25 -13.72
C ASP A 118 -14.33 -13.41 -14.21
N GLY A 119 -13.10 -13.94 -14.07
CA GLY A 119 -11.84 -13.38 -14.58
C GLY A 119 -11.48 -11.97 -14.09
N LYS A 120 -12.20 -11.46 -13.09
CA LYS A 120 -11.99 -10.11 -12.54
C LYS A 120 -10.65 -9.96 -11.84
N ASP A 121 -10.18 -11.07 -11.26
CA ASP A 121 -8.90 -11.15 -10.56
C ASP A 121 -7.82 -11.86 -11.40
N ASP A 122 -8.03 -11.95 -12.73
CA ASP A 122 -7.04 -12.47 -13.65
C ASP A 122 -5.91 -11.47 -13.92
N ILE A 123 -5.01 -11.34 -12.97
CA ILE A 123 -3.86 -10.42 -13.01
C ILE A 123 -2.90 -10.73 -14.19
N HIS A 124 -2.98 -11.94 -14.76
CA HIS A 124 -2.08 -12.43 -15.80
C HIS A 124 -2.77 -12.60 -17.17
N GLU A 125 -4.06 -12.31 -17.26
CA GLU A 125 -4.88 -12.50 -18.47
C GLU A 125 -4.74 -13.94 -19.05
N LEU A 126 -4.72 -14.94 -18.16
CA LEU A 126 -4.63 -16.36 -18.53
C LEU A 126 -5.99 -16.97 -18.91
N ASP A 127 -7.09 -16.38 -18.45
CA ASP A 127 -8.49 -16.77 -18.69
C ASP A 127 -9.17 -15.75 -19.62
N GLY A 128 -8.99 -15.95 -20.93
CA GLY A 128 -9.43 -14.99 -21.94
C GLY A 128 -10.95 -14.88 -22.08
N ASP A 129 -11.69 -15.95 -21.81
CA ASP A 129 -13.15 -16.01 -21.88
C ASP A 129 -13.85 -15.94 -20.51
N ASN A 130 -13.08 -15.87 -19.43
CA ASN A 130 -13.51 -15.62 -18.06
C ASN A 130 -14.49 -16.70 -17.57
N ASP A 131 -14.20 -17.96 -17.84
CA ASP A 131 -15.01 -19.10 -17.42
C ASP A 131 -14.40 -19.87 -16.22
N GLY A 132 -13.25 -19.41 -15.73
CA GLY A 132 -12.48 -19.98 -14.63
C GLY A 132 -11.47 -21.05 -15.04
N LEU A 133 -11.37 -21.37 -16.33
CA LEU A 133 -10.40 -22.32 -16.88
C LEU A 133 -9.36 -21.59 -17.72
N VAL A 134 -8.13 -21.49 -17.18
CA VAL A 134 -7.08 -20.78 -17.89
C VAL A 134 -6.42 -21.62 -18.97
N CYS A 135 -5.94 -20.94 -20.01
CA CYS A 135 -5.04 -21.50 -21.02
C CYS A 135 -5.48 -22.88 -21.56
N GLU A 136 -6.77 -23.07 -21.82
CA GLU A 136 -7.39 -24.36 -22.19
C GLU A 136 -6.79 -25.03 -23.43
N HIS A 137 -6.06 -24.27 -24.24
CA HIS A 137 -5.29 -24.75 -25.39
C HIS A 137 -4.12 -25.68 -24.98
N LEU A 138 -3.57 -25.52 -23.78
CA LEU A 138 -2.39 -26.25 -23.35
C LEU A 138 -2.69 -27.74 -23.09
N PRO A 139 -1.68 -28.63 -23.22
CA PRO A 139 -1.84 -30.05 -22.87
C PRO A 139 -2.14 -30.27 -21.38
N SER A 140 -2.90 -31.31 -21.07
CA SER A 140 -3.11 -31.78 -19.70
C SER A 140 -2.00 -32.74 -19.25
N ARG A 141 -1.52 -32.59 -18.01
CA ARG A 141 -0.58 -33.50 -17.34
C ARG A 141 -1.37 -34.63 -16.67
N ASN A 142 -1.72 -35.65 -17.46
CA ASN A 142 -2.35 -36.90 -16.98
C ASN A 142 -1.67 -37.53 -15.75
#